data_AF-A0A1H6CA83-F1
#
_entry.id   AF-A0A1H6CA83-F1
#
_cell.length_a   1.000
_cell.length_b   1.000
_cell.length_c   1.000
_cell.angle_alpha   90.00
_cell.angle_beta   90.00
_cell.angle_gamma   90.00
#
_symmetry.space_group_name_H-M   'P 1'
#
loop_
_entity.id
_entity.type
_entity.pdbx_description
1 polymer ?
#
loop_
_entity_poly.entity_id
_entity_poly.type
_entity_poly.pdbx_seq_one_letter_code
_entity_poly.pdbx_strand_id
1 'polypeptide(L)'
;MNINSYKIGRDIDPRYGRSCIARKSAVATPSNLASMAANRILNEGGSAVDAMVAANSVLSVVFPHMTGAGGDAFWLIYDAKTGKKHSLNATGRSGSNVSMSNYSREDGIDVRGPKAVNTVPGAVSGWLEAHRKFGKLPLSRCLEPAVDYARNGFPAGDSVARFSEFAIDLLRTYPTTAKTFLKDGVAPYMAGDIMRNPNLAKTLEKIAEGGFDAFYKGEIAKQVCDFLQENGGFLTTEDFANHRADWFDPIEVEYRDRKVLAPPPNSAGFVTLQILGMMEHKDVGRMKHEESEFIDAFTRATAFSFKDRDTYLDDPDFYHIPLETLLSKEYFRDRVKKLHDPSLGPPEKGLGQKGDTTFCCAVDEEGNVAGVIQSLYWEWGSGLVAGDTGMLLQNRGTHFSLDPKSRDRLEPNKRPAHTLTCSMVMKDDKPEMVVGAMGGDGEPQTQALIIMRVLDQGYSVQEAIDAPRWLLGRTWGDHVRGLRLEGRYDPKIADKLRELGHENVEILENFSDLMGHAQAIRIWPEHLEAGADPRADGLAIGD
;
A
#
# COMPACT_ATOMS: atom_id res chain seq x y z
N MET A 1 -22.34 25.54 -16.76
CA MET A 1 -22.02 25.94 -15.37
C MET A 1 -20.50 26.00 -15.25
N ASN A 2 -19.98 27.05 -14.63
CA ASN A 2 -18.54 27.33 -14.54
C ASN A 2 -17.84 26.24 -13.70
N ILE A 3 -16.90 25.52 -14.30
CA ILE A 3 -16.17 24.37 -13.74
C ILE A 3 -15.19 24.76 -12.60
N ASN A 4 -15.02 26.05 -12.31
CA ASN A 4 -14.05 26.54 -11.34
C ASN A 4 -14.58 26.68 -9.88
N SER A 5 -15.84 26.34 -9.59
CA SER A 5 -16.40 26.53 -8.23
C SER A 5 -16.07 25.40 -7.23
N TYR A 6 -15.43 24.30 -7.65
CA TYR A 6 -15.07 23.19 -6.74
C TYR A 6 -13.71 23.37 -6.03
N LYS A 7 -12.97 24.45 -6.31
CA LYS A 7 -11.66 24.70 -5.67
C LYS A 7 -11.74 25.38 -4.30
N ILE A 8 -12.90 25.89 -3.90
CA ILE A 8 -13.05 26.66 -2.66
C ILE A 8 -13.63 25.73 -1.59
N GLY A 9 -12.75 24.96 -0.93
CA GLY A 9 -13.17 24.09 0.19
C GLY A 9 -12.15 23.06 0.66
N ARG A 10 -11.12 22.74 -0.13
CA ARG A 10 -10.08 21.75 0.23
C ARG A 10 -8.77 22.36 0.75
N ASP A 11 -8.72 23.67 0.98
CA ASP A 11 -7.47 24.33 1.38
C ASP A 11 -7.13 24.15 2.87
N ILE A 12 -8.09 23.76 3.72
CA ILE A 12 -7.89 23.52 5.14
C ILE A 12 -8.77 22.34 5.58
N ASP A 13 -8.16 21.21 5.95
CA ASP A 13 -8.87 20.13 6.66
C ASP A 13 -9.13 20.61 8.11
N PRO A 14 -10.37 20.56 8.64
CA PRO A 14 -10.65 20.96 10.03
C PRO A 14 -9.94 20.10 11.09
N ARG A 15 -9.40 18.94 10.71
CA ARG A 15 -8.53 18.07 11.53
C ARG A 15 -7.06 18.48 11.48
N TYR A 16 -6.70 19.55 10.77
CA TYR A 16 -5.31 19.94 10.59
C TYR A 16 -4.54 19.97 11.92
N GLY A 17 -3.50 19.13 12.00
CA GLY A 17 -2.63 18.99 13.16
C GLY A 17 -3.26 18.36 14.41
N ARG A 18 -4.47 17.77 14.31
CA ARG A 18 -5.18 17.17 15.45
C ARG A 18 -5.20 15.65 15.36
N SER A 19 -4.22 15.02 16.01
CA SER A 19 -4.22 13.57 16.21
C SER A 19 -5.44 13.12 17.02
N CYS A 20 -5.96 11.94 16.71
CA CYS A 20 -6.89 11.22 17.57
C CYS A 20 -6.11 10.69 18.78
N ILE A 21 -6.44 11.16 19.98
CA ILE A 21 -5.86 10.66 21.23
C ILE A 21 -6.82 9.63 21.83
N ALA A 22 -6.36 8.41 22.01
CA ALA A 22 -7.08 7.31 22.61
C ALA A 22 -6.29 6.75 23.79
N ARG A 23 -6.92 5.99 24.69
CA ARG A 23 -6.23 5.41 25.85
C ARG A 23 -5.95 3.92 25.68
N LYS A 24 -6.91 3.19 25.13
CA LYS A 24 -6.90 1.72 25.12
C LYS A 24 -6.52 1.17 23.76
N SER A 25 -7.17 1.67 22.72
CA SER A 25 -7.04 1.12 21.38
C SER A 25 -7.26 2.20 20.33
N ALA A 26 -6.64 2.04 19.16
CA ALA A 26 -6.79 2.98 18.07
C ALA A 26 -6.68 2.28 16.71
N VAL A 27 -7.31 2.86 15.71
CA VAL A 27 -7.31 2.45 14.32
C VAL A 27 -7.10 3.67 13.43
N ALA A 28 -6.33 3.50 12.35
CA ALA A 28 -6.27 4.47 11.26
C ALA A 28 -6.31 3.75 9.90
N THR A 29 -7.23 4.20 9.01
CA THR A 29 -7.42 3.64 7.66
C THR A 29 -7.75 4.76 6.66
N PRO A 30 -7.63 4.53 5.33
CA PRO A 30 -7.96 5.53 4.31
C PRO A 30 -9.46 5.68 4.05
N SER A 31 -10.32 5.01 4.84
CA SER A 31 -11.78 5.11 4.72
C SER A 31 -12.44 5.12 6.09
N ASN A 32 -13.21 6.16 6.37
CA ASN A 32 -14.04 6.27 7.57
C ASN A 32 -14.90 5.02 7.85
N LEU A 33 -15.53 4.41 6.83
CA LEU A 33 -16.33 3.19 6.98
C LEU A 33 -15.48 2.01 7.46
N ALA A 34 -14.26 1.87 6.92
CA ALA A 34 -13.33 0.84 7.36
C ALA A 34 -12.82 1.10 8.79
N SER A 35 -12.53 2.36 9.16
CA SER A 35 -12.10 2.70 10.52
C SER A 35 -13.21 2.43 11.54
N MET A 36 -14.46 2.78 11.23
CA MET A 36 -15.61 2.51 12.09
C MET A 36 -15.84 1.00 12.28
N ALA A 37 -15.76 0.20 11.22
CA ALA A 37 -15.89 -1.24 11.30
C ALA A 37 -14.79 -1.86 12.17
N ALA A 38 -13.54 -1.46 11.99
CA ALA A 38 -12.42 -1.93 12.78
C ALA A 38 -12.49 -1.49 14.25
N ASN A 39 -12.89 -0.25 14.54
CA ASN A 39 -13.08 0.22 15.92
C ASN A 39 -14.19 -0.57 16.62
N ARG A 40 -15.29 -0.87 15.92
CA ARG A 40 -16.35 -1.75 16.45
C ARG A 40 -15.79 -3.12 16.85
N ILE A 41 -14.92 -3.71 16.04
CA ILE A 41 -14.30 -5.00 16.34
C ILE A 41 -13.40 -4.93 17.58
N LEU A 42 -12.61 -3.87 17.75
CA LEU A 42 -11.82 -3.65 18.97
C LEU A 42 -12.74 -3.52 20.20
N ASN A 43 -13.83 -2.76 20.08
CA ASN A 43 -14.80 -2.54 21.17
C ASN A 43 -15.60 -3.81 21.53
N GLU A 44 -15.71 -4.77 20.60
CA GLU A 44 -16.27 -6.11 20.82
C GLU A 44 -15.24 -7.07 21.48
N GLY A 45 -14.02 -6.61 21.78
CA GLY A 45 -12.95 -7.42 22.39
C GLY A 45 -12.04 -8.15 21.39
N GLY A 46 -12.08 -7.75 20.11
CA GLY A 46 -11.20 -8.28 19.08
C GLY A 46 -9.75 -7.81 19.23
N SER A 47 -8.83 -8.54 18.61
CA SER A 47 -7.42 -8.11 18.55
C SER A 47 -7.18 -7.05 17.47
N ALA A 48 -5.99 -6.45 17.49
CA ALA A 48 -5.53 -5.57 16.40
C ALA A 48 -5.58 -6.28 15.04
N VAL A 49 -5.35 -7.59 15.02
CA VAL A 49 -5.45 -8.40 13.79
C VAL A 49 -6.91 -8.60 13.36
N ASP A 50 -7.84 -8.86 14.27
CA ASP A 50 -9.27 -8.94 13.94
C ASP A 50 -9.77 -7.63 13.34
N ALA A 51 -9.37 -6.50 13.92
CA ALA A 51 -9.70 -5.17 13.44
C ALA A 51 -9.14 -4.92 12.04
N MET A 52 -7.92 -5.38 11.75
CA MET A 52 -7.32 -5.26 10.42
C MET A 52 -7.95 -6.18 9.38
N VAL A 53 -8.43 -7.37 9.75
CA VAL A 53 -9.23 -8.21 8.85
C VAL A 53 -10.55 -7.52 8.49
N ALA A 54 -11.21 -6.92 9.47
CA ALA A 54 -12.44 -6.15 9.23
C ALA A 54 -12.19 -4.92 8.35
N ALA A 55 -11.15 -4.12 8.64
CA ALA A 55 -10.81 -2.96 7.83
C ALA A 55 -10.52 -3.33 6.37
N ASN A 56 -9.65 -4.32 6.13
CA ASN A 56 -9.22 -4.67 4.78
C ASN A 56 -10.31 -5.38 3.96
N SER A 57 -11.18 -6.15 4.61
CA SER A 57 -12.36 -6.71 3.95
C SER A 57 -13.39 -5.63 3.59
N VAL A 58 -13.62 -4.64 4.48
CA VAL A 58 -14.48 -3.48 4.16
C VAL A 58 -13.88 -2.65 3.02
N LEU A 59 -12.57 -2.40 3.02
CA LEU A 59 -11.90 -1.69 1.92
C LEU A 59 -12.03 -2.41 0.58
N SER A 60 -12.13 -3.75 0.59
CA SER A 60 -12.41 -4.52 -0.63
C SER A 60 -13.77 -4.21 -1.26
N VAL A 61 -14.67 -3.57 -0.50
CA VAL A 61 -16.02 -3.19 -0.90
C VAL A 61 -16.10 -1.69 -1.17
N VAL A 62 -15.63 -0.87 -0.22
CA VAL A 62 -15.84 0.58 -0.21
C VAL A 62 -14.73 1.37 -0.89
N PHE A 63 -13.59 0.73 -1.16
CA PHE A 63 -12.45 1.31 -1.84
C PHE A 63 -11.92 0.40 -2.98
N PRO A 64 -12.82 -0.14 -3.83
CA PRO A 64 -12.53 -1.27 -4.71
C PRO A 64 -11.59 -0.90 -5.87
N HIS A 65 -11.43 0.40 -6.16
CA HIS A 65 -10.51 0.86 -7.19
C HIS A 65 -9.05 0.72 -6.78
N MET A 66 -8.70 0.55 -5.50
CA MET A 66 -7.28 0.41 -5.10
C MET A 66 -6.93 -0.97 -4.53
N THR A 67 -7.88 -1.64 -3.90
CA THR A 67 -7.61 -2.83 -3.08
C THR A 67 -8.78 -3.81 -3.08
N GLY A 68 -8.52 -5.07 -2.74
CA GLY A 68 -9.57 -6.07 -2.70
C GLY A 68 -9.10 -7.48 -2.33
N ALA A 69 -10.07 -8.37 -2.11
CA ALA A 69 -9.85 -9.80 -1.91
C ALA A 69 -9.10 -10.46 -3.09
N GLY A 70 -9.20 -9.89 -4.29
CA GLY A 70 -8.47 -10.34 -5.49
C GLY A 70 -7.07 -9.75 -5.63
N GLY A 71 -6.54 -9.13 -4.56
CA GLY A 71 -5.20 -8.54 -4.49
C GLY A 71 -4.21 -9.33 -3.65
N ASP A 72 -3.15 -8.65 -3.24
CA ASP A 72 -2.07 -9.15 -2.38
C ASP A 72 -1.91 -8.28 -1.13
N ALA A 73 -1.25 -8.82 -0.09
CA ALA A 73 -0.98 -8.07 1.13
C ALA A 73 0.36 -8.40 1.80
N PHE A 74 0.91 -7.42 2.52
CA PHE A 74 1.92 -7.64 3.56
C PHE A 74 1.39 -7.18 4.92
N TRP A 75 1.75 -7.93 5.96
CA TRP A 75 1.46 -7.56 7.34
C TRP A 75 2.76 -7.38 8.13
N LEU A 76 2.73 -6.45 9.08
CA LEU A 76 3.73 -6.28 10.12
C LEU A 76 3.01 -6.28 11.47
N ILE A 77 3.31 -7.26 12.31
CA ILE A 77 2.57 -7.55 13.54
C ILE A 77 3.54 -7.61 14.72
N TYR A 78 3.17 -6.95 15.82
CA TYR A 78 3.81 -7.10 17.13
C TYR A 78 2.86 -7.84 18.08
N ASP A 79 3.29 -8.97 18.60
CA ASP A 79 2.59 -9.73 19.64
C ASP A 79 3.08 -9.28 21.02
N ALA A 80 2.28 -8.50 21.72
CA ALA A 80 2.65 -7.92 23.01
C ALA A 80 2.83 -8.97 24.11
N LYS A 81 2.13 -10.11 23.99
CA LYS A 81 2.24 -11.19 24.97
C LYS A 81 3.61 -11.86 24.91
N THR A 82 4.19 -11.99 23.73
CA THR A 82 5.48 -12.67 23.54
C THR A 82 6.65 -11.73 23.24
N GLY A 83 6.37 -10.46 22.93
CA GLY A 83 7.35 -9.48 22.46
C GLY A 83 7.87 -9.76 21.04
N LYS A 84 7.24 -10.69 20.30
CA LYS A 84 7.71 -11.11 18.97
C LYS A 84 7.20 -10.18 17.88
N LYS A 85 8.05 -10.00 16.87
CA LYS A 85 7.81 -9.17 15.69
C LYS A 85 7.64 -10.12 14.51
N HIS A 86 6.61 -9.93 13.71
CA HIS A 86 6.26 -10.84 12.63
C HIS A 86 6.00 -10.06 11.34
N SER A 87 6.51 -10.57 10.23
CA SER A 87 6.07 -10.18 8.90
C SER A 87 5.32 -11.33 8.25
N LEU A 88 4.14 -11.07 7.68
CA LEU A 88 3.39 -12.04 6.89
C LEU A 88 3.41 -11.58 5.43
N ASN A 89 4.01 -12.40 4.56
CA ASN A 89 3.99 -12.22 3.12
C ASN A 89 2.79 -12.99 2.55
N ALA A 90 1.75 -12.26 2.17
CA ALA A 90 0.57 -12.81 1.52
C ALA A 90 0.50 -12.33 0.06
N THR A 91 1.63 -12.42 -0.65
CA THR A 91 1.72 -12.14 -2.09
C THR A 91 1.68 -13.41 -2.93
N GLY A 92 0.96 -13.32 -4.05
CA GLY A 92 0.84 -14.36 -5.04
C GLY A 92 2.11 -14.70 -5.79
N ARG A 93 2.27 -15.99 -6.08
CA ARG A 93 3.21 -16.47 -7.09
C ARG A 93 2.57 -16.42 -8.48
N SER A 94 3.39 -16.27 -9.51
CA SER A 94 2.97 -16.50 -10.89
C SER A 94 2.46 -17.93 -11.04
N GLY A 95 1.49 -18.15 -11.93
CA GLY A 95 0.97 -19.50 -12.19
C GLY A 95 2.07 -20.44 -12.69
N SER A 96 1.91 -21.73 -12.43
CA SER A 96 2.83 -22.80 -12.87
C SER A 96 3.01 -22.87 -14.39
N ASN A 97 2.01 -22.39 -15.16
CA ASN A 97 2.05 -22.31 -16.62
C ASN A 97 2.39 -20.91 -17.16
N VAL A 98 2.74 -19.95 -16.28
CA VAL A 98 3.05 -18.58 -16.64
C VAL A 98 4.55 -18.41 -16.84
N SER A 99 4.95 -18.07 -18.06
CA SER A 99 6.33 -17.89 -18.48
C SER A 99 6.46 -16.77 -19.51
N MET A 100 7.68 -16.30 -19.77
CA MET A 100 7.93 -15.28 -20.79
C MET A 100 7.38 -15.65 -22.18
N SER A 101 7.32 -16.94 -22.53
CA SER A 101 6.81 -17.38 -23.85
C SER A 101 5.29 -17.24 -24.01
N ASN A 102 4.55 -16.99 -22.92
CA ASN A 102 3.12 -16.72 -22.99
C ASN A 102 2.81 -15.30 -23.51
N TYR A 103 3.83 -14.44 -23.62
CA TYR A 103 3.70 -13.03 -23.99
C TYR A 103 4.57 -12.68 -25.20
N SER A 104 4.11 -11.67 -25.96
CA SER A 104 4.89 -11.05 -27.01
C SER A 104 5.96 -10.15 -26.39
N ARG A 105 7.21 -10.26 -26.85
CA ARG A 105 8.28 -9.34 -26.40
C ARG A 105 8.07 -7.91 -26.88
N GLU A 106 7.37 -7.73 -28.00
CA GLU A 106 7.07 -6.41 -28.55
C GLU A 106 5.98 -5.71 -27.75
N ASP A 107 4.94 -6.45 -27.35
CA ASP A 107 3.78 -5.89 -26.65
C ASP A 107 3.96 -5.84 -25.12
N GLY A 108 4.86 -6.66 -24.57
CA GLY A 108 5.06 -6.76 -23.14
C GLY A 108 4.02 -7.65 -22.45
N ILE A 109 3.97 -7.59 -21.11
CA ILE A 109 2.90 -8.21 -20.33
C ILE A 109 1.67 -7.31 -20.42
N ASP A 110 0.51 -7.90 -20.74
CA ASP A 110 -0.77 -7.19 -20.74
C ASP A 110 -1.03 -6.52 -19.39
N VAL A 111 -1.29 -5.22 -19.41
CA VAL A 111 -1.53 -4.45 -18.16
C VAL A 111 -2.93 -4.71 -17.58
N ARG A 112 -3.91 -4.97 -18.43
CA ARG A 112 -5.32 -5.20 -18.10
C ARG A 112 -5.80 -6.49 -18.76
N GLY A 113 -6.95 -7.00 -18.32
CA GLY A 113 -7.55 -8.22 -18.87
C GLY A 113 -6.96 -9.52 -18.29
N PRO A 114 -7.35 -10.67 -18.84
CA PRO A 114 -7.18 -11.97 -18.19
C PRO A 114 -5.72 -12.43 -18.14
N LYS A 115 -4.90 -12.02 -19.11
CA LYS A 115 -3.47 -12.28 -19.15
C LYS A 115 -2.67 -11.44 -18.15
N ALA A 116 -3.23 -10.32 -17.67
CA ALA A 116 -2.64 -9.52 -16.60
C ALA A 116 -2.78 -10.20 -15.24
N VAL A 117 -3.80 -11.07 -15.08
CA VAL A 117 -4.03 -11.90 -13.90
C VAL A 117 -3.17 -13.16 -13.99
N ASN A 118 -1.87 -12.96 -13.84
CA ASN A 118 -0.87 -14.02 -14.00
C ASN A 118 -0.25 -14.46 -12.66
N THR A 119 -0.74 -13.92 -11.54
CA THR A 119 -0.34 -14.23 -10.16
C THR A 119 -1.57 -14.53 -9.31
N VAL A 120 -1.47 -15.49 -8.38
CA VAL A 120 -2.59 -15.90 -7.52
C VAL A 120 -2.90 -14.83 -6.47
N PRO A 121 -4.15 -14.33 -6.32
CA PRO A 121 -4.49 -13.38 -5.26
C PRO A 121 -4.17 -13.88 -3.85
N GLY A 122 -3.28 -13.17 -3.14
CA GLY A 122 -2.81 -13.55 -1.82
C GLY A 122 -3.49 -12.84 -0.63
N ALA A 123 -4.20 -11.73 -0.84
CA ALA A 123 -4.76 -10.92 0.26
C ALA A 123 -5.59 -11.73 1.27
N VAL A 124 -6.50 -12.58 0.77
CA VAL A 124 -7.35 -13.42 1.63
C VAL A 124 -6.54 -14.43 2.44
N SER A 125 -5.49 -15.04 1.88
CA SER A 125 -4.60 -15.91 2.66
C SER A 125 -3.92 -15.17 3.82
N GLY A 126 -3.59 -13.89 3.64
CA GLY A 126 -3.06 -13.04 4.70
C GLY A 126 -4.07 -12.81 5.82
N TRP A 127 -5.33 -12.51 5.47
CA TRP A 127 -6.41 -12.32 6.45
C TRP A 127 -6.60 -13.58 7.29
N LEU A 128 -6.70 -14.72 6.63
CA LEU A 128 -6.97 -16.01 7.25
C LEU A 128 -5.80 -16.47 8.13
N GLU A 129 -4.56 -16.40 7.64
CA GLU A 129 -3.40 -16.84 8.42
C GLU A 129 -3.10 -15.91 9.61
N ALA A 130 -3.24 -14.59 9.45
CA ALA A 130 -3.09 -13.66 10.56
C ALA A 130 -4.17 -13.90 11.63
N HIS A 131 -5.44 -14.00 11.21
CA HIS A 131 -6.57 -14.26 12.12
C HIS A 131 -6.46 -15.62 12.81
N ARG A 132 -6.03 -16.67 12.10
CA ARG A 132 -5.80 -17.99 12.70
C ARG A 132 -4.80 -17.94 13.85
N LYS A 133 -3.78 -17.08 13.75
CA LYS A 133 -2.69 -16.99 14.74
C LYS A 133 -2.97 -16.00 15.87
N PHE A 134 -3.63 -14.88 15.57
CA PHE A 134 -3.78 -13.74 16.50
C PHE A 134 -5.22 -13.26 16.69
N GLY A 135 -6.18 -13.87 16.00
CA GLY A 135 -7.58 -13.52 16.11
C GLY A 135 -8.21 -14.00 17.42
N LYS A 136 -9.21 -13.27 17.89
CA LYS A 136 -9.97 -13.54 19.12
C LYS A 136 -11.45 -13.73 18.84
N LEU A 137 -12.00 -12.96 17.91
CA LEU A 137 -13.39 -13.11 17.50
C LEU A 137 -13.55 -14.19 16.43
N PRO A 138 -14.76 -14.71 16.17
CA PRO A 138 -15.00 -15.54 15.00
C PRO A 138 -14.76 -14.76 13.70
N LEU A 139 -14.12 -15.38 12.70
CA LEU A 139 -13.88 -14.76 11.38
C LEU A 139 -15.14 -14.14 10.76
N SER A 140 -16.28 -14.79 10.93
CA SER A 140 -17.57 -14.29 10.44
C SER A 140 -17.96 -12.95 11.06
N ARG A 141 -17.57 -12.67 12.30
CA ARG A 141 -17.77 -11.36 12.93
C ARG A 141 -16.85 -10.30 12.32
N CYS A 142 -15.59 -10.65 12.04
CA CYS A 142 -14.65 -9.74 11.38
C CYS A 142 -15.09 -9.37 9.95
N LEU A 143 -15.67 -10.31 9.20
CA LEU A 143 -16.09 -10.10 7.81
C LEU A 143 -17.52 -9.54 7.68
N GLU A 144 -18.34 -9.59 8.73
CA GLU A 144 -19.74 -9.15 8.72
C GLU A 144 -19.93 -7.71 8.20
N PRO A 145 -19.13 -6.69 8.61
CA PRO A 145 -19.31 -5.34 8.10
C PRO A 145 -19.11 -5.25 6.58
N ALA A 146 -18.14 -5.99 6.03
CA ALA A 146 -17.88 -6.02 4.60
C ALA A 146 -19.03 -6.68 3.83
N VAL A 147 -19.57 -7.78 4.37
CA VAL A 147 -20.76 -8.45 3.82
C VAL A 147 -21.97 -7.51 3.80
N ASP A 148 -22.21 -6.78 4.88
CA ASP A 148 -23.31 -5.82 4.99
C ASP A 148 -23.19 -4.69 3.95
N TYR A 149 -22.04 -4.00 3.90
CA TYR A 149 -21.80 -2.94 2.92
C TYR A 149 -21.91 -3.45 1.48
N ALA A 150 -21.42 -4.66 1.20
CA ALA A 150 -21.49 -5.24 -0.15
C ALA A 150 -22.93 -5.57 -0.55
N ARG A 151 -23.75 -6.08 0.39
CA ARG A 151 -25.13 -6.50 0.14
C ARG A 151 -26.11 -5.34 0.12
N ASN A 152 -26.08 -4.51 1.16
CA ASN A 152 -27.07 -3.47 1.42
C ASN A 152 -26.67 -2.13 0.81
N GLY A 153 -25.38 -1.94 0.60
CA GLY A 153 -24.77 -0.83 -0.10
C GLY A 153 -24.16 0.22 0.80
N PHE A 154 -23.39 1.12 0.19
CA PHE A 154 -22.69 2.21 0.85
C PHE A 154 -22.66 3.44 -0.09
N PRO A 155 -22.56 4.66 0.45
CA PRO A 155 -22.39 5.85 -0.38
C PRO A 155 -20.97 5.87 -0.97
N ALA A 156 -20.86 6.02 -2.29
CA ALA A 156 -19.57 6.15 -2.97
C ALA A 156 -18.83 7.40 -2.49
N GLY A 157 -17.56 7.24 -2.11
CA GLY A 157 -16.67 8.36 -1.75
C GLY A 157 -16.18 9.14 -2.96
N ASP A 158 -15.62 10.32 -2.73
CA ASP A 158 -15.09 11.20 -3.77
C ASP A 158 -14.01 10.52 -4.62
N SER A 159 -13.15 9.72 -3.97
CA SER A 159 -12.11 8.98 -4.68
C SER A 159 -12.69 7.94 -5.62
N VAL A 160 -13.64 7.13 -5.17
CA VAL A 160 -14.26 6.08 -6.01
C VAL A 160 -14.94 6.71 -7.22
N ALA A 161 -15.68 7.80 -7.02
CA ALA A 161 -16.39 8.48 -8.11
C ALA A 161 -15.42 9.01 -9.18
N ARG A 162 -14.38 9.72 -8.76
CA ARG A 162 -13.34 10.27 -9.65
C ARG A 162 -12.60 9.17 -10.42
N PHE A 163 -12.15 8.11 -9.74
CA PHE A 163 -11.44 7.01 -10.41
C PHE A 163 -12.36 6.15 -11.30
N SER A 164 -13.65 6.08 -10.99
CA SER A 164 -14.63 5.44 -11.89
C SER A 164 -14.82 6.24 -13.17
N GLU A 165 -14.89 7.56 -13.08
CA GLU A 165 -15.00 8.45 -14.24
C GLU A 165 -13.76 8.35 -15.15
N PHE A 166 -12.55 8.40 -14.56
CA PHE A 166 -11.31 8.26 -15.32
C PHE A 166 -11.15 6.88 -15.98
N ALA A 167 -11.65 5.83 -15.34
CA ALA A 167 -11.52 4.46 -15.83
C ALA A 167 -12.75 3.96 -16.61
N ILE A 168 -13.66 4.85 -17.04
CA ILE A 168 -14.95 4.44 -17.61
C ILE A 168 -14.81 3.46 -18.80
N ASP A 169 -13.82 3.66 -19.66
CA ASP A 169 -13.58 2.77 -20.81
C ASP A 169 -13.09 1.38 -20.37
N LEU A 170 -12.22 1.33 -19.36
CA LEU A 170 -11.77 0.07 -18.76
C LEU A 170 -12.96 -0.66 -18.11
N LEU A 171 -13.76 0.05 -17.31
CA LEU A 171 -14.88 -0.55 -16.59
C LEU A 171 -15.98 -1.08 -17.52
N ARG A 172 -16.14 -0.48 -18.71
CA ARG A 172 -17.07 -0.96 -19.75
C ARG A 172 -16.54 -2.14 -20.56
N THR A 173 -15.25 -2.46 -20.45
CA THR A 173 -14.62 -3.49 -21.29
C THR A 173 -15.25 -4.88 -21.07
N TYR A 174 -15.61 -5.20 -19.82
CA TYR A 174 -16.18 -6.50 -19.46
C TYR A 174 -17.58 -6.37 -18.86
N PRO A 175 -18.59 -7.13 -19.33
CA PRO A 175 -19.95 -7.06 -18.79
C PRO A 175 -20.05 -7.31 -17.28
N THR A 176 -19.23 -8.21 -16.73
CA THR A 176 -19.18 -8.50 -15.28
C THR A 176 -18.68 -7.28 -14.48
N THR A 177 -17.62 -6.64 -14.96
CA THR A 177 -17.07 -5.41 -14.37
C THR A 177 -18.05 -4.26 -14.47
N ALA A 178 -18.63 -4.02 -15.65
CA ALA A 178 -19.60 -2.95 -15.88
C ALA A 178 -20.81 -3.10 -14.96
N LYS A 179 -21.38 -4.31 -14.86
CA LYS A 179 -22.52 -4.61 -13.97
C LYS A 179 -22.20 -4.34 -12.49
N THR A 180 -20.94 -4.49 -12.08
CA THR A 180 -20.53 -4.38 -10.68
C THR A 180 -20.17 -2.94 -10.30
N PHE A 181 -19.45 -2.23 -11.18
CA PHE A 181 -18.81 -0.95 -10.85
C PHE A 181 -19.34 0.23 -11.66
N LEU A 182 -20.31 0.03 -12.55
CA LEU A 182 -21.04 1.10 -13.23
C LEU A 182 -22.50 1.10 -12.80
N LYS A 183 -23.01 2.28 -12.51
CA LYS A 183 -24.41 2.54 -12.24
C LYS A 183 -25.25 2.12 -13.45
N ASP A 184 -26.20 1.23 -13.18
CA ASP A 184 -27.04 0.57 -14.18
C ASP A 184 -26.25 -0.14 -15.29
N GLY A 185 -24.99 -0.49 -15.03
CA GLY A 185 -24.07 -1.11 -15.99
C GLY A 185 -23.49 -0.16 -17.05
N VAL A 186 -23.73 1.15 -16.96
CA VAL A 186 -23.40 2.09 -18.05
C VAL A 186 -22.65 3.33 -17.56
N ALA A 187 -23.08 3.97 -16.47
CA ALA A 187 -22.53 5.25 -16.03
C ALA A 187 -21.59 5.08 -14.82
N PRO A 188 -20.58 5.94 -14.63
CA PRO A 188 -19.81 5.92 -13.39
C PRO A 188 -20.72 6.27 -12.20
N TYR A 189 -20.42 5.71 -11.03
CA TYR A 189 -21.03 6.16 -9.77
C TYR A 189 -20.52 7.55 -9.41
N MET A 190 -21.41 8.43 -8.98
CA MET A 190 -21.04 9.75 -8.46
C MET A 190 -20.90 9.71 -6.95
N ALA A 191 -20.18 10.68 -6.37
CA ALA A 191 -20.06 10.80 -4.92
C ALA A 191 -21.46 10.87 -4.27
N GLY A 192 -21.68 10.04 -3.25
CA GLY A 192 -22.96 9.88 -2.57
C GLY A 192 -23.95 8.91 -3.22
N ASP A 193 -23.72 8.44 -4.45
CA ASP A 193 -24.53 7.36 -5.02
C ASP A 193 -24.36 6.06 -4.20
N ILE A 194 -25.42 5.26 -4.11
CA ILE A 194 -25.37 4.00 -3.36
C ILE A 194 -24.85 2.88 -4.27
N MET A 195 -23.63 2.42 -3.99
CA MET A 195 -23.01 1.27 -4.63
C MET A 195 -23.37 -0.02 -3.92
N ARG A 196 -23.51 -1.11 -4.68
CA ARG A 196 -23.79 -2.46 -4.16
C ARG A 196 -23.01 -3.50 -4.94
N ASN A 197 -22.52 -4.52 -4.25
CA ASN A 197 -21.86 -5.68 -4.84
C ASN A 197 -22.35 -6.97 -4.14
N PRO A 198 -23.60 -7.41 -4.39
CA PRO A 198 -24.18 -8.56 -3.73
C PRO A 198 -23.46 -9.88 -4.06
N ASN A 199 -22.71 -9.92 -5.16
CA ASN A 199 -21.87 -11.05 -5.52
C ASN A 199 -20.64 -11.14 -4.60
N LEU A 200 -19.97 -10.02 -4.32
CA LEU A 200 -18.89 -9.98 -3.33
C LEU A 200 -19.38 -10.30 -1.92
N ALA A 201 -20.60 -9.90 -1.55
CA ALA A 201 -21.19 -10.29 -0.27
C ALA A 201 -21.26 -11.82 -0.11
N LYS A 202 -21.74 -12.53 -1.15
CA LYS A 202 -21.78 -14.01 -1.15
C LYS A 202 -20.38 -14.63 -1.09
N THR A 203 -19.42 -14.03 -1.79
CA THR A 203 -18.02 -14.48 -1.75
C THR A 203 -17.44 -14.34 -0.34
N LEU A 204 -17.66 -13.20 0.32
CA LEU A 204 -17.20 -12.96 1.70
C LEU A 204 -17.90 -13.86 2.72
N GLU A 205 -19.19 -14.18 2.54
CA GLU A 205 -19.91 -15.17 3.35
C GLU A 205 -19.31 -16.57 3.21
N LYS A 206 -19.02 -17.02 1.98
CA LYS A 206 -18.35 -18.31 1.76
C LYS A 206 -16.97 -18.35 2.43
N ILE A 207 -16.21 -17.25 2.40
CA ILE A 207 -14.91 -17.14 3.09
C ILE A 207 -15.12 -17.19 4.61
N ALA A 208 -16.12 -16.51 5.15
CA ALA A 208 -16.44 -16.52 6.58
C ALA A 208 -16.81 -17.92 7.09
N GLU A 209 -17.49 -18.72 6.26
CA GLU A 209 -17.94 -20.07 6.60
C GLU A 209 -16.86 -21.15 6.40
N GLY A 210 -16.18 -21.12 5.25
CA GLY A 210 -15.25 -22.19 4.84
C GLY A 210 -13.77 -21.79 4.81
N GLY A 211 -13.44 -20.56 5.18
CA GLY A 211 -12.07 -20.08 5.33
C GLY A 211 -11.20 -20.30 4.08
N PHE A 212 -10.02 -20.88 4.30
CA PHE A 212 -9.01 -21.09 3.26
C PHE A 212 -9.53 -21.98 2.14
N ASP A 213 -10.18 -23.10 2.49
CA ASP A 213 -10.62 -24.07 1.51
C ASP A 213 -11.75 -23.51 0.63
N ALA A 214 -12.65 -22.67 1.18
CA ALA A 214 -13.67 -21.99 0.38
C ALA A 214 -13.08 -21.10 -0.73
N PHE A 215 -12.02 -20.33 -0.41
CA PHE A 215 -11.40 -19.42 -1.36
C PHE A 215 -10.44 -20.13 -2.33
N TYR A 216 -9.48 -20.90 -1.81
CA TYR A 216 -8.33 -21.40 -2.57
C TYR A 216 -8.52 -22.81 -3.15
N LYS A 217 -9.49 -23.59 -2.65
CA LYS A 217 -9.75 -24.97 -3.14
C LYS A 217 -11.20 -25.20 -3.57
N GLY A 218 -12.08 -24.27 -3.26
CA GLY A 218 -13.52 -24.39 -3.44
C GLY A 218 -14.03 -23.76 -4.73
N GLU A 219 -15.32 -23.45 -4.73
CA GLU A 219 -16.02 -22.89 -5.88
C GLU A 219 -15.49 -21.52 -6.32
N ILE A 220 -14.92 -20.72 -5.39
CA ILE A 220 -14.38 -19.40 -5.72
C ILE A 220 -13.17 -19.55 -6.65
N ALA A 221 -12.14 -20.32 -6.24
CA ALA A 221 -10.98 -20.61 -7.08
C ALA A 221 -11.39 -21.23 -8.42
N LYS A 222 -12.32 -22.20 -8.40
CA LYS A 222 -12.82 -22.83 -9.63
C LYS A 222 -13.42 -21.79 -10.58
N GLN A 223 -14.33 -20.95 -10.08
CA GLN A 223 -14.99 -19.93 -10.90
C GLN A 223 -14.02 -18.89 -11.47
N VAL A 224 -13.03 -18.48 -10.68
CA VAL A 224 -11.97 -17.56 -11.14
C VAL A 224 -11.16 -18.20 -12.26
N CYS A 225 -10.68 -19.42 -12.06
CA CYS A 225 -9.87 -20.13 -13.05
C CYS A 225 -10.63 -20.44 -14.33
N ASP A 226 -11.87 -20.93 -14.23
CA ASP A 226 -12.73 -21.20 -15.40
C ASP A 226 -12.89 -19.93 -16.24
N PHE A 227 -13.25 -18.80 -15.59
CA PHE A 227 -13.41 -17.52 -16.27
C PHE A 227 -12.11 -17.04 -16.92
N LEU A 228 -10.98 -17.13 -16.22
CA LEU A 228 -9.69 -16.72 -16.77
C LEU A 228 -9.33 -17.56 -17.99
N GLN A 229 -9.43 -18.89 -17.91
CA GLN A 229 -9.04 -19.80 -18.98
C GLN A 229 -9.94 -19.65 -20.23
N GLU A 230 -11.25 -19.48 -20.04
CA GLU A 230 -12.19 -19.20 -21.14
C GLU A 230 -11.86 -17.90 -21.88
N ASN A 231 -11.19 -16.95 -21.20
CA ASN A 231 -10.81 -15.66 -21.75
C ASN A 231 -9.30 -15.54 -22.05
N GLY A 232 -8.55 -16.66 -22.01
CA GLY A 232 -7.13 -16.71 -22.39
C GLY A 232 -6.12 -16.32 -21.31
N GLY A 233 -6.54 -16.30 -20.04
CA GLY A 233 -5.68 -16.25 -18.86
C GLY A 233 -5.07 -17.61 -18.50
N PHE A 234 -4.16 -17.62 -17.53
CA PHE A 234 -3.21 -18.75 -17.33
C PHE A 234 -3.35 -19.51 -16.02
N LEU A 235 -3.97 -18.89 -15.00
CA LEU A 235 -4.03 -19.49 -13.66
C LEU A 235 -4.93 -20.73 -13.64
N THR A 236 -4.52 -21.72 -12.85
CA THR A 236 -5.22 -22.99 -12.64
C THR A 236 -5.70 -23.11 -11.20
N THR A 237 -6.66 -24.01 -10.96
CA THR A 237 -7.11 -24.33 -9.60
C THR A 237 -6.00 -24.95 -8.75
N GLU A 238 -5.02 -25.61 -9.38
CA GLU A 238 -3.82 -26.11 -8.70
C GLU A 238 -2.91 -24.98 -8.22
N ASP A 239 -2.74 -23.92 -9.01
CA ASP A 239 -2.00 -22.72 -8.57
C ASP A 239 -2.64 -22.10 -7.31
N PHE A 240 -3.97 -21.98 -7.29
CA PHE A 240 -4.72 -21.52 -6.12
C PHE A 240 -4.57 -22.48 -4.93
N ALA A 241 -4.72 -23.79 -5.16
CA ALA A 241 -4.64 -24.80 -4.11
C ALA A 241 -3.24 -24.91 -3.48
N ASN A 242 -2.19 -24.51 -4.20
CA ASN A 242 -0.80 -24.51 -3.74
C ASN A 242 -0.36 -23.19 -3.09
N HIS A 243 -1.10 -22.09 -3.27
CA HIS A 243 -0.77 -20.78 -2.71
C HIS A 243 -0.81 -20.77 -1.17
N ARG A 244 0.18 -20.16 -0.52
CA ARG A 244 0.22 -19.95 0.94
C ARG A 244 0.77 -18.57 1.27
N ALA A 245 0.34 -18.02 2.41
CA ALA A 245 1.00 -16.87 3.03
C ALA A 245 2.16 -17.37 3.93
N ASP A 246 3.29 -16.68 3.86
CA ASP A 246 4.54 -17.10 4.52
C ASP A 246 4.91 -16.15 5.67
N TRP A 247 5.29 -16.71 6.81
CA TRP A 247 5.76 -15.96 7.97
C TRP A 247 7.28 -15.77 7.94
N PHE A 248 7.72 -14.53 8.15
CA PHE A 248 9.12 -14.15 8.27
C PHE A 248 9.34 -13.26 9.50
N ASP A 249 10.59 -13.16 9.92
CA ASP A 249 11.02 -12.07 10.78
C ASP A 249 11.20 -10.80 9.92
N PRO A 250 10.78 -9.61 10.40
CA PRO A 250 11.01 -8.38 9.67
C PRO A 250 12.50 -8.03 9.60
N ILE A 251 12.89 -7.29 8.56
CA ILE A 251 14.23 -6.70 8.45
C ILE A 251 14.27 -5.39 9.23
N GLU A 252 15.45 -5.02 9.75
CA GLU A 252 15.59 -3.85 10.61
C GLU A 252 16.87 -3.06 10.36
N VAL A 253 16.81 -1.76 10.67
CA VAL A 253 17.97 -0.87 10.83
C VAL A 253 17.85 -0.10 12.12
N GLU A 254 18.99 0.35 12.65
CA GLU A 254 19.01 1.38 13.70
C GLU A 254 18.72 2.75 13.07
N TYR A 255 17.99 3.58 13.81
CA TYR A 255 17.76 4.98 13.46
C TYR A 255 17.70 5.79 14.77
N ARG A 256 18.73 6.59 15.03
CA ARG A 256 18.89 7.28 16.33
C ARG A 256 19.02 6.25 17.47
N ASP A 257 18.22 6.39 18.51
CA ASP A 257 18.12 5.47 19.65
C ASP A 257 17.02 4.41 19.48
N ARG A 258 16.58 4.15 18.23
CA ARG A 258 15.47 3.25 17.89
C ARG A 258 15.86 2.23 16.84
N LYS A 259 15.01 1.21 16.66
CA LYS A 259 15.04 0.31 15.50
C LYS A 259 13.83 0.56 14.62
N VAL A 260 14.00 0.51 13.31
CA VAL A 260 12.89 0.59 12.35
C VAL A 260 12.81 -0.72 11.58
N LEU A 261 11.63 -1.33 11.61
CA LEU A 261 11.31 -2.61 11.02
C LEU A 261 10.56 -2.41 9.71
N ALA A 262 10.78 -3.29 8.73
CA ALA A 262 9.98 -3.41 7.52
C ALA A 262 9.86 -4.87 7.07
N PRO A 263 8.86 -5.23 6.22
CA PRO A 263 8.81 -6.55 5.59
C PRO A 263 10.06 -6.85 4.75
N PRO A 264 10.55 -8.11 4.74
CA PRO A 264 11.65 -8.53 3.88
C PRO A 264 11.24 -8.62 2.40
N PRO A 265 12.21 -8.74 1.45
CA PRO A 265 11.94 -9.11 0.06
C PRO A 265 11.00 -10.33 -0.04
N ASN A 266 10.08 -10.39 -1.00
CA ASN A 266 9.91 -9.56 -2.20
C ASN A 266 9.27 -8.17 -1.97
N SER A 267 9.06 -7.71 -0.73
CA SER A 267 8.70 -6.30 -0.45
C SER A 267 9.87 -5.34 -0.67
N ALA A 268 9.56 -4.12 -1.14
CA ALA A 268 10.50 -3.00 -1.21
C ALA A 268 10.80 -2.35 0.15
N GLY A 269 10.46 -2.98 1.29
CA GLY A 269 10.61 -2.37 2.62
C GLY A 269 12.03 -1.92 2.98
N PHE A 270 13.05 -2.58 2.44
CA PHE A 270 14.44 -2.16 2.64
C PHE A 270 14.72 -0.75 2.10
N VAL A 271 13.94 -0.24 1.14
CA VAL A 271 14.09 1.12 0.60
C VAL A 271 13.80 2.18 1.67
N THR A 272 12.75 2.00 2.47
CA THR A 272 12.46 2.90 3.61
C THR A 272 13.63 2.91 4.59
N LEU A 273 14.16 1.72 4.90
CA LEU A 273 15.26 1.54 5.83
C LEU A 273 16.56 2.17 5.30
N GLN A 274 16.83 2.07 4.00
CA GLN A 274 17.98 2.72 3.36
C GLN A 274 17.88 4.25 3.39
N ILE A 275 16.69 4.81 3.12
CA ILE A 275 16.46 6.27 3.22
C ILE A 275 16.74 6.74 4.65
N LEU A 276 16.17 6.08 5.66
CA LEU A 276 16.39 6.41 7.07
C LEU A 276 17.86 6.26 7.46
N GLY A 277 18.50 5.14 7.13
CA GLY A 277 19.90 4.88 7.46
C GLY A 277 20.87 5.89 6.84
N MET A 278 20.61 6.37 5.62
CA MET A 278 21.38 7.46 5.04
C MET A 278 21.11 8.81 5.72
N MET A 279 19.84 9.12 5.98
CA MET A 279 19.44 10.39 6.63
C MET A 279 19.85 10.45 8.10
N GLU A 280 20.16 9.32 8.74
CA GLU A 280 20.73 9.27 10.08
C GLU A 280 22.06 10.05 10.17
N HIS A 281 22.81 10.15 9.07
CA HIS A 281 24.05 10.92 9.02
C HIS A 281 23.85 12.42 8.74
N LYS A 282 22.62 12.92 8.79
CA LYS A 282 22.25 14.33 8.61
C LYS A 282 21.55 14.89 9.86
N ASP A 283 21.66 16.20 10.04
CA ASP A 283 20.96 16.93 11.11
C ASP A 283 19.53 17.30 10.67
N VAL A 284 18.66 16.27 10.66
CA VAL A 284 17.27 16.39 10.19
C VAL A 284 16.44 17.33 11.08
N GLY A 285 16.78 17.42 12.37
CA GLY A 285 16.14 18.34 13.31
C GLY A 285 16.39 19.80 12.94
N ARG A 286 17.66 20.18 12.67
CA ARG A 286 18.02 21.51 12.16
C ARG A 286 17.32 21.83 10.83
N MET A 287 17.24 20.85 9.94
CA MET A 287 16.62 20.98 8.62
C MET A 287 15.12 21.28 8.64
N LYS A 288 14.43 21.22 9.79
CA LYS A 288 13.04 21.69 9.95
C LYS A 288 12.84 23.12 9.46
N HIS A 289 13.87 23.96 9.55
CA HIS A 289 13.85 25.36 9.12
C HIS A 289 14.55 25.60 7.78
N GLU A 290 15.00 24.54 7.11
CA GLU A 290 15.75 24.59 5.84
C GLU A 290 15.18 23.57 4.85
N GLU A 291 13.88 23.70 4.53
CA GLU A 291 13.13 22.70 3.76
C GLU A 291 13.77 22.33 2.42
N SER A 292 14.39 23.28 1.69
CA SER A 292 15.08 22.96 0.44
C SER A 292 16.28 22.03 0.63
N GLU A 293 17.04 22.18 1.73
CA GLU A 293 18.15 21.29 2.07
C GLU A 293 17.64 19.90 2.46
N PHE A 294 16.53 19.86 3.22
CA PHE A 294 15.90 18.59 3.59
C PHE A 294 15.42 17.81 2.36
N ILE A 295 14.68 18.48 1.47
CA ILE A 295 14.10 17.88 0.28
C ILE A 295 15.20 17.39 -0.67
N ASP A 296 16.26 18.17 -0.90
CA ASP A 296 17.37 17.77 -1.77
C ASP A 296 18.10 16.53 -1.21
N ALA A 297 18.50 16.55 0.07
CA ALA A 297 19.22 15.44 0.69
C ALA A 297 18.36 14.16 0.73
N PHE A 298 17.08 14.29 1.11
CA PHE A 298 16.13 13.18 1.14
C PHE A 298 15.91 12.60 -0.25
N THR A 299 15.68 13.45 -1.26
CA THR A 299 15.40 13.01 -2.63
C THR A 299 16.58 12.26 -3.23
N ARG A 300 17.81 12.71 -2.94
CA ARG A 300 19.04 12.00 -3.36
C ARG A 300 19.19 10.65 -2.65
N ALA A 301 18.89 10.57 -1.35
CA ALA A 301 18.90 9.31 -0.61
C ALA A 301 17.85 8.33 -1.17
N THR A 302 16.66 8.82 -1.52
CA THR A 302 15.62 8.04 -2.21
C THR A 302 16.11 7.54 -3.57
N ALA A 303 16.72 8.39 -4.40
CA ALA A 303 17.21 7.99 -5.71
C ALA A 303 18.25 6.86 -5.63
N PHE A 304 19.15 6.93 -4.63
CA PHE A 304 20.09 5.84 -4.33
C PHE A 304 19.38 4.55 -3.94
N SER A 305 18.42 4.64 -3.02
CA SER A 305 17.69 3.47 -2.53
C SER A 305 16.88 2.81 -3.64
N PHE A 306 16.30 3.61 -4.54
CA PHE A 306 15.63 3.10 -5.73
C PHE A 306 16.58 2.44 -6.72
N LYS A 307 17.81 2.93 -6.89
CA LYS A 307 18.79 2.25 -7.73
C LYS A 307 19.11 0.86 -7.19
N ASP A 308 19.24 0.73 -5.87
CA ASP A 308 19.43 -0.58 -5.23
C ASP A 308 18.19 -1.46 -5.38
N ARG A 309 16.99 -0.93 -5.16
CA ARG A 309 15.73 -1.64 -5.44
C ARG A 309 15.69 -2.19 -6.85
N ASP A 310 15.86 -1.32 -7.85
CA ASP A 310 15.77 -1.69 -9.26
C ASP A 310 16.89 -2.68 -9.66
N THR A 311 17.95 -2.80 -8.87
CA THR A 311 19.06 -3.74 -9.08
C THR A 311 18.87 -5.07 -8.35
N TYR A 312 18.33 -5.07 -7.13
CA TYR A 312 18.40 -6.21 -6.21
C TYR A 312 17.05 -6.76 -5.74
N LEU A 313 15.95 -5.99 -5.83
CA LEU A 313 14.66 -6.46 -5.33
C LEU A 313 14.11 -7.58 -6.22
N ASP A 314 13.83 -8.74 -5.61
CA ASP A 314 13.32 -9.92 -6.29
C ASP A 314 12.71 -10.92 -5.27
N ASP A 315 12.18 -12.05 -5.76
CA ASP A 315 11.82 -13.23 -4.98
C ASP A 315 13.10 -13.89 -4.40
N PRO A 316 13.24 -13.95 -3.06
CA PRO A 316 14.42 -14.53 -2.41
C PRO A 316 14.60 -16.03 -2.67
N ASP A 317 13.56 -16.74 -3.13
CA ASP A 317 13.68 -18.15 -3.53
C ASP A 317 14.40 -18.33 -4.88
N PHE A 318 14.49 -17.26 -5.68
CA PHE A 318 15.11 -17.27 -7.00
C PHE A 318 16.45 -16.54 -7.02
N TYR A 319 16.58 -15.43 -6.28
CA TYR A 319 17.79 -14.63 -6.29
C TYR A 319 18.16 -14.15 -4.88
N HIS A 320 19.46 -14.16 -4.58
CA HIS A 320 19.96 -13.64 -3.31
C HIS A 320 19.99 -12.10 -3.30
N ILE A 321 19.33 -11.51 -2.30
CA ILE A 321 19.34 -10.07 -2.01
C ILE A 321 20.34 -9.82 -0.86
N PRO A 322 21.41 -9.02 -1.07
CA PRO A 322 22.49 -8.85 -0.09
C PRO A 322 22.13 -7.83 1.00
N LEU A 323 21.09 -8.10 1.78
CA LEU A 323 20.53 -7.19 2.77
C LEU A 323 21.53 -6.78 3.85
N GLU A 324 22.43 -7.68 4.24
CA GLU A 324 23.47 -7.40 5.24
C GLU A 324 24.40 -6.27 4.79
N THR A 325 24.65 -6.18 3.47
CA THR A 325 25.42 -5.08 2.90
C THR A 325 24.55 -3.84 2.71
N LEU A 326 23.39 -4.01 2.05
CA LEU A 326 22.50 -2.91 1.68
C LEU A 326 21.95 -2.13 2.87
N LEU A 327 21.89 -2.76 4.05
CA LEU A 327 21.40 -2.18 5.30
C LEU A 327 22.50 -1.92 6.34
N SER A 328 23.78 -2.03 5.97
CA SER A 328 24.89 -1.77 6.89
C SER A 328 25.17 -0.27 7.09
N LYS A 329 25.66 0.08 8.29
CA LYS A 329 26.12 1.45 8.61
C LYS A 329 27.28 1.89 7.72
N GLU A 330 28.16 0.99 7.32
CA GLU A 330 29.26 1.26 6.39
C GLU A 330 28.73 1.68 5.02
N TYR A 331 27.72 0.94 4.53
CA TYR A 331 27.08 1.24 3.25
C TYR A 331 26.41 2.60 3.27
N PHE A 332 25.62 2.91 4.31
CA PHE A 332 24.96 4.21 4.44
C PHE A 332 25.97 5.36 4.48
N ARG A 333 27.05 5.24 5.26
CA ARG A 333 28.12 6.25 5.30
C ARG A 333 28.80 6.47 3.96
N ASP A 334 29.04 5.41 3.18
CA ASP A 334 29.59 5.53 1.84
C ASP A 334 28.64 6.25 0.88
N ARG A 335 27.34 5.90 0.90
CA ARG A 335 26.33 6.52 0.04
C ARG A 335 26.09 7.99 0.38
N VAL A 336 26.08 8.35 1.66
CA VAL A 336 25.91 9.75 2.11
C VAL A 336 27.01 10.66 1.55
N LYS A 337 28.26 10.18 1.45
CA LYS A 337 29.37 10.94 0.85
C LYS A 337 29.18 11.22 -0.63
N LYS A 338 28.34 10.42 -1.31
CA LYS A 338 28.12 10.45 -2.76
C LYS A 338 26.80 11.13 -3.15
N LEU A 339 25.96 11.56 -2.21
CA LEU A 339 24.64 12.18 -2.51
C LEU A 339 24.71 13.29 -3.57
N HIS A 340 25.78 14.09 -3.56
CA HIS A 340 25.97 15.20 -4.49
C HIS A 340 27.07 14.95 -5.54
N ASP A 341 27.48 13.69 -5.74
CA ASP A 341 28.43 13.34 -6.80
C ASP A 341 27.81 13.64 -8.17
N PRO A 342 28.38 14.56 -8.97
CA PRO A 342 27.80 14.94 -10.27
C PRO A 342 27.73 13.77 -11.26
N SER A 343 28.55 12.74 -11.10
CA SER A 343 28.57 11.56 -11.98
C SER A 343 27.31 10.70 -11.90
N LEU A 344 26.52 10.86 -10.83
CA LEU A 344 25.23 10.19 -10.67
C LEU A 344 24.14 10.83 -11.53
N GLY A 345 24.35 12.06 -11.98
CA GLY A 345 23.32 12.87 -12.61
C GLY A 345 22.19 13.25 -11.65
N PRO A 346 21.13 13.89 -12.18
CA PRO A 346 19.93 14.25 -11.43
C PRO A 346 19.22 13.02 -10.85
N PRO A 347 18.64 13.12 -9.63
CA PRO A 347 17.95 12.00 -8.97
C PRO A 347 16.72 11.50 -9.74
N GLU A 348 16.19 12.31 -10.65
CA GLU A 348 15.06 11.98 -11.51
C GLU A 348 15.44 11.05 -12.69
N LYS A 349 16.75 10.86 -12.98
CA LYS A 349 17.23 9.93 -14.01
C LYS A 349 17.19 8.49 -13.50
N GLY A 350 16.00 7.89 -13.56
CA GLY A 350 15.74 6.48 -13.21
C GLY A 350 14.40 5.97 -13.73
N LEU A 351 14.16 4.67 -13.62
CA LEU A 351 12.89 4.03 -14.00
C LEU A 351 11.90 4.11 -12.84
N GLY A 352 10.77 4.79 -12.98
CA GLY A 352 9.71 4.77 -11.95
C GLY A 352 8.80 3.55 -12.07
N GLN A 353 8.13 3.21 -10.98
CA GLN A 353 7.10 2.17 -10.93
C GLN A 353 5.73 2.83 -10.75
N LYS A 354 4.67 2.17 -11.25
CA LYS A 354 3.29 2.57 -11.03
C LYS A 354 2.64 1.58 -10.07
N GLY A 355 1.75 2.05 -9.21
CA GLY A 355 0.90 1.20 -8.41
C GLY A 355 0.18 1.98 -7.32
N ASP A 356 -1.04 1.57 -7.03
CA ASP A 356 -1.94 2.12 -6.04
C ASP A 356 -2.32 1.05 -5.02
N THR A 357 -2.42 1.44 -3.76
CA THR A 357 -2.41 0.52 -2.61
C THR A 357 -3.22 1.13 -1.46
N THR A 358 -3.42 0.40 -0.36
CA THR A 358 -4.05 0.96 0.85
C THR A 358 -3.28 0.47 2.06
N PHE A 359 -3.04 1.34 3.03
CA PHE A 359 -2.44 0.98 4.32
C PHE A 359 -3.42 1.20 5.46
N CYS A 360 -3.51 0.25 6.37
CA CYS A 360 -4.27 0.33 7.62
C CYS A 360 -3.38 -0.05 8.80
N CYS A 361 -3.67 0.51 9.97
CA CYS A 361 -3.05 0.05 11.21
C CYS A 361 -4.01 0.09 12.39
N ALA A 362 -3.76 -0.79 13.37
CA ALA A 362 -4.46 -0.85 14.64
C ALA A 362 -3.52 -1.18 15.80
N VAL A 363 -3.90 -0.69 16.98
CA VAL A 363 -3.35 -1.07 18.28
C VAL A 363 -4.51 -1.47 19.17
N ASP A 364 -4.45 -2.65 19.80
CA ASP A 364 -5.48 -3.13 20.72
C ASP A 364 -5.13 -2.87 22.20
N GLU A 365 -6.08 -3.13 23.10
CA GLU A 365 -5.93 -2.88 24.54
C GLU A 365 -4.85 -3.72 25.23
N GLU A 366 -4.41 -4.82 24.60
CA GLU A 366 -3.33 -5.67 25.11
C GLU A 366 -1.96 -5.20 24.60
N GLY A 367 -1.92 -4.17 23.76
CA GLY A 367 -0.71 -3.61 23.17
C GLY A 367 -0.25 -4.33 21.90
N ASN A 368 -1.05 -5.23 21.34
CA ASN A 368 -0.72 -5.81 20.04
C ASN A 368 -0.84 -4.74 18.96
N VAL A 369 0.05 -4.78 17.98
CA VAL A 369 0.08 -3.82 16.88
C VAL A 369 0.01 -4.58 15.57
N ALA A 370 -0.84 -4.12 14.65
CA ALA A 370 -0.92 -4.67 13.30
C ALA A 370 -0.91 -3.53 12.28
N GLY A 371 0.04 -3.56 11.36
CA GLY A 371 0.05 -2.76 10.13
C GLY A 371 -0.16 -3.66 8.93
N VAL A 372 -1.05 -3.27 8.02
CA VAL A 372 -1.38 -4.04 6.82
C VAL A 372 -1.40 -3.14 5.62
N ILE A 373 -0.70 -3.56 4.57
CA ILE A 373 -0.75 -2.91 3.28
C ILE A 373 -1.28 -3.90 2.24
N GLN A 374 -2.33 -3.52 1.51
CA GLN A 374 -3.08 -4.37 0.58
C GLN A 374 -3.36 -3.63 -0.73
N SER A 375 -3.34 -4.34 -1.87
CA SER A 375 -3.45 -3.71 -3.19
C SER A 375 -3.85 -4.66 -4.31
N LEU A 376 -4.47 -4.11 -5.37
CA LEU A 376 -4.68 -4.74 -6.68
C LEU A 376 -3.56 -4.47 -7.71
N TYR A 377 -2.46 -3.88 -7.25
CA TYR A 377 -1.38 -3.22 -7.98
C TYR A 377 -1.75 -1.90 -8.62
N TRP A 378 -2.45 -1.86 -9.74
CA TRP A 378 -2.89 -0.60 -10.34
C TRP A 378 -4.32 -0.31 -9.92
N GLU A 379 -4.74 0.94 -10.05
CA GLU A 379 -6.14 1.31 -9.92
C GLU A 379 -7.02 0.42 -10.82
N TRP A 380 -8.07 -0.17 -10.27
CA TRP A 380 -8.92 -1.18 -10.88
C TRP A 380 -8.23 -2.51 -11.28
N GLY A 381 -6.96 -2.72 -10.92
CA GLY A 381 -6.21 -3.97 -11.13
C GLY A 381 -6.21 -4.45 -12.59
N SER A 382 -6.66 -5.66 -12.85
CA SER A 382 -6.81 -6.15 -14.23
C SER A 382 -8.02 -5.54 -14.97
N GLY A 383 -8.91 -4.83 -14.27
CA GLY A 383 -10.21 -4.41 -14.80
C GLY A 383 -11.23 -5.55 -14.88
N LEU A 384 -10.92 -6.73 -14.31
CA LEU A 384 -11.76 -7.92 -14.39
C LEU A 384 -12.42 -8.30 -13.06
N VAL A 385 -13.75 -8.40 -13.10
CA VAL A 385 -14.51 -9.20 -12.14
C VAL A 385 -14.70 -10.59 -12.72
N ALA A 386 -14.15 -11.62 -12.06
CA ALA A 386 -14.25 -12.99 -12.56
C ALA A 386 -15.62 -13.61 -12.21
N GLY A 387 -16.40 -13.91 -13.25
CA GLY A 387 -17.72 -14.52 -13.12
C GLY A 387 -18.65 -13.73 -12.19
N ASP A 388 -19.34 -14.45 -11.30
CA ASP A 388 -20.25 -13.92 -10.28
C ASP A 388 -19.59 -13.80 -8.90
N THR A 389 -18.26 -13.76 -8.83
CA THR A 389 -17.56 -13.59 -7.55
C THR A 389 -17.72 -12.16 -6.99
N GLY A 390 -17.95 -11.17 -7.86
CA GLY A 390 -17.94 -9.76 -7.48
C GLY A 390 -16.54 -9.25 -7.10
N MET A 391 -15.51 -10.08 -7.25
CA MET A 391 -14.14 -9.79 -6.85
C MET A 391 -13.36 -9.27 -8.05
N LEU A 392 -12.83 -8.04 -7.92
CA LEU A 392 -11.89 -7.47 -8.88
C LEU A 392 -10.51 -8.11 -8.69
N LEU A 393 -9.89 -8.57 -9.78
CA LEU A 393 -8.61 -9.27 -9.77
C LEU A 393 -7.44 -8.31 -10.01
N GLN A 394 -6.33 -8.52 -9.31
CA GLN A 394 -5.12 -7.73 -9.49
C GLN A 394 -4.42 -7.90 -10.84
N ASN A 395 -3.52 -6.98 -11.15
CA ASN A 395 -2.57 -7.09 -12.26
C ASN A 395 -1.11 -7.09 -11.78
N ARG A 396 -0.83 -7.60 -10.57
CA ARG A 396 0.48 -7.50 -9.90
C ARG A 396 1.66 -8.04 -10.72
N GLY A 397 1.50 -9.19 -11.38
CA GLY A 397 2.60 -9.77 -12.16
C GLY A 397 2.85 -9.07 -13.50
N THR A 398 2.23 -7.93 -13.77
CA THR A 398 2.72 -6.98 -14.80
C THR A 398 3.98 -6.26 -14.37
N HIS A 399 4.39 -6.41 -13.10
CA HIS A 399 5.67 -5.92 -12.60
C HIS A 399 6.87 -6.67 -13.21
N PHE A 400 6.70 -7.95 -13.53
CA PHE A 400 7.77 -8.76 -14.11
C PHE A 400 8.29 -8.20 -15.43
N SER A 401 9.58 -8.44 -15.67
CA SER A 401 10.24 -8.16 -16.94
C SER A 401 10.15 -9.33 -17.91
N LEU A 402 10.06 -9.02 -19.22
CA LEU A 402 10.27 -10.01 -20.30
C LEU A 402 11.69 -9.98 -20.87
N ASP A 403 12.59 -9.16 -20.32
CA ASP A 403 14.03 -9.23 -20.63
C ASP A 403 14.65 -10.43 -19.92
N PRO A 404 15.20 -11.43 -20.66
CA PRO A 404 15.82 -12.61 -20.07
C PRO A 404 17.04 -12.31 -19.18
N LYS A 405 17.63 -11.11 -19.29
CA LYS A 405 18.73 -10.64 -18.46
C LYS A 405 18.28 -9.93 -17.18
N SER A 406 17.00 -9.57 -17.08
CA SER A 406 16.47 -8.99 -15.85
C SER A 406 16.47 -10.04 -14.74
N ARG A 407 16.74 -9.62 -13.51
CA ARG A 407 16.56 -10.46 -12.32
C ARG A 407 15.09 -10.73 -12.09
N ASP A 408 14.28 -9.67 -12.07
CA ASP A 408 12.82 -9.72 -11.96
C ASP A 408 12.15 -10.17 -13.27
N ARG A 409 12.78 -11.07 -14.04
CA ARG A 409 12.15 -11.68 -15.20
C ARG A 409 11.01 -12.61 -14.78
N LEU A 410 10.01 -12.74 -15.66
CA LEU A 410 8.88 -13.62 -15.45
C LEU A 410 9.30 -15.10 -15.47
N GLU A 411 9.12 -15.78 -14.35
CA GLU A 411 9.35 -17.23 -14.20
C GLU A 411 8.12 -17.88 -13.55
N PRO A 412 7.78 -19.15 -13.87
CA PRO A 412 6.68 -19.85 -13.20
C PRO A 412 6.90 -20.00 -11.69
N ASN A 413 5.82 -19.90 -10.91
CA ASN A 413 5.84 -19.99 -9.44
C ASN A 413 6.70 -18.94 -8.72
N LYS A 414 7.12 -17.88 -9.42
CA LYS A 414 7.93 -16.80 -8.86
C LYS A 414 7.02 -15.70 -8.32
N ARG A 415 7.39 -15.04 -7.23
CA ARG A 415 6.74 -13.81 -6.78
C ARG A 415 7.32 -12.59 -7.51
N PRO A 416 6.49 -11.65 -7.97
CA PRO A 416 7.01 -10.40 -8.51
C PRO A 416 7.61 -9.55 -7.40
N ALA A 417 8.62 -8.75 -7.72
CA ALA A 417 9.01 -7.64 -6.85
C ALA A 417 7.79 -6.77 -6.50
N HIS A 418 7.71 -6.33 -5.25
CA HIS A 418 6.50 -5.74 -4.70
C HIS A 418 6.74 -4.35 -4.13
N THR A 419 5.86 -3.41 -4.48
CA THR A 419 5.89 -2.03 -3.96
C THR A 419 5.46 -1.97 -2.50
N LEU A 420 4.44 -2.76 -2.15
CA LEU A 420 3.82 -2.80 -0.83
C LEU A 420 4.84 -2.89 0.30
N THR A 421 4.83 -1.88 1.16
CA THR A 421 5.59 -1.90 2.41
C THR A 421 4.94 -1.07 3.52
N CYS A 422 5.22 -1.42 4.76
CA CYS A 422 4.89 -0.63 5.95
C CYS A 422 6.05 -0.71 6.95
N SER A 423 6.07 0.19 7.92
CA SER A 423 7.16 0.29 8.89
C SER A 423 6.65 0.33 10.32
N MET A 424 7.45 -0.23 11.22
CA MET A 424 7.22 -0.14 12.67
C MET A 424 8.49 0.33 13.36
N VAL A 425 8.39 1.40 14.16
CA VAL A 425 9.46 1.94 14.98
C VAL A 425 9.40 1.28 16.36
N MET A 426 10.54 0.79 16.82
CA MET A 426 10.71 0.15 18.11
C MET A 426 11.64 0.98 18.99
N LYS A 427 11.26 1.15 20.26
CA LYS A 427 12.09 1.71 21.32
C LYS A 427 12.09 0.75 22.51
N ASP A 428 13.28 0.40 23.00
CA ASP A 428 13.44 -0.57 24.10
C ASP A 428 12.66 -1.89 23.86
N ASP A 429 12.73 -2.39 22.62
CA ASP A 429 12.01 -3.59 22.14
C ASP A 429 10.47 -3.56 22.22
N LYS A 430 9.88 -2.38 22.44
CA LYS A 430 8.44 -2.13 22.35
C LYS A 430 8.11 -1.22 21.17
N PRO A 431 6.92 -1.37 20.56
CA PRO A 431 6.53 -0.52 19.45
C PRO A 431 6.29 0.91 19.95
N GLU A 432 6.95 1.89 19.33
CA GLU A 432 6.73 3.33 19.53
C GLU A 432 5.81 3.89 18.44
N MET A 433 5.86 3.34 17.22
CA MET A 433 5.03 3.81 16.11
C MET A 433 4.81 2.72 15.05
N VAL A 434 3.64 2.69 14.45
CA VAL A 434 3.36 1.96 13.20
C VAL A 434 2.91 2.96 12.14
N VAL A 435 3.44 2.83 10.92
CA VAL A 435 3.22 3.78 9.84
C VAL A 435 3.29 3.11 8.48
N GLY A 436 2.49 3.60 7.55
CA GLY A 436 2.46 3.15 6.17
C GLY A 436 1.73 4.16 5.32
N ALA A 437 1.85 4.03 4.00
CA ALA A 437 1.18 4.91 3.06
C ALA A 437 0.81 4.16 1.80
N MET A 438 -0.23 4.64 1.10
CA MET A 438 -0.46 4.31 -0.30
C MET A 438 0.57 5.00 -1.22
N GLY A 439 0.86 4.42 -2.39
CA GLY A 439 1.36 5.21 -3.54
C GLY A 439 2.53 4.63 -4.32
N GLY A 440 2.73 3.31 -4.36
CA GLY A 440 3.77 2.67 -5.17
C GLY A 440 5.18 3.15 -4.78
N ASP A 441 5.85 3.90 -5.68
CA ASP A 441 7.15 4.54 -5.39
C ASP A 441 7.07 5.50 -4.18
N GLY A 442 5.92 6.08 -3.89
CA GLY A 442 5.72 7.01 -2.78
C GLY A 442 5.66 6.38 -1.39
N GLU A 443 5.41 5.07 -1.30
CA GLU A 443 5.25 4.36 -0.02
C GLU A 443 6.49 4.45 0.87
N PRO A 444 7.70 4.03 0.42
CA PRO A 444 8.89 4.09 1.27
C PRO A 444 9.30 5.53 1.60
N GLN A 445 9.06 6.47 0.68
CA GLN A 445 9.37 7.89 0.88
C GLN A 445 8.49 8.50 1.98
N THR A 446 7.18 8.30 1.87
CA THR A 446 6.22 8.87 2.81
C THR A 446 6.43 8.31 4.22
N GLN A 447 6.71 7.02 4.34
CA GLN A 447 7.01 6.38 5.63
C GLN A 447 8.26 6.99 6.27
N ALA A 448 9.38 7.06 5.55
CA ALA A 448 10.61 7.64 6.07
C ALA A 448 10.43 9.11 6.46
N LEU A 449 9.72 9.89 5.64
CA LEU A 449 9.42 11.30 5.89
C LEU A 449 8.61 11.50 7.17
N ILE A 450 7.55 10.72 7.38
CA ILE A 450 6.71 10.82 8.58
C ILE A 450 7.49 10.42 9.82
N ILE A 451 8.27 9.33 9.76
CA ILE A 451 9.14 8.90 10.88
C ILE A 451 10.09 10.04 11.27
N MET A 452 10.76 10.66 10.30
CA MET A 452 11.70 11.76 10.57
C MET A 452 11.01 13.02 11.10
N ARG A 453 9.83 13.36 10.59
CA ARG A 453 9.05 14.49 11.11
C ARG A 453 8.67 14.30 12.57
N VAL A 454 8.20 13.10 12.92
CA VAL A 454 7.78 12.77 14.29
C VAL A 454 8.98 12.66 15.24
N LEU A 455 10.06 12.01 14.82
CA LEU A 455 11.18 11.69 15.70
C LEU A 455 12.24 12.80 15.78
N ASP A 456 12.59 13.44 14.65
CA ASP A 456 13.66 14.43 14.58
C ASP A 456 13.13 15.87 14.64
N GLN A 457 11.99 16.14 14.01
CA GLN A 457 11.44 17.49 13.87
C GLN A 457 10.34 17.81 14.90
N GLY A 458 9.96 16.84 15.73
CA GLY A 458 9.03 17.00 16.84
C GLY A 458 7.58 17.27 16.42
N TYR A 459 7.16 16.81 15.24
CA TYR A 459 5.76 16.86 14.83
C TYR A 459 4.93 15.84 15.63
N SER A 460 3.68 16.18 15.92
CA SER A 460 2.66 15.17 16.22
C SER A 460 2.40 14.28 14.99
N VAL A 461 1.76 13.13 15.18
CA VAL A 461 1.45 12.19 14.10
C VAL A 461 0.60 12.85 13.01
N GLN A 462 -0.48 13.54 13.39
CA GLN A 462 -1.33 14.20 12.41
C GLN A 462 -0.64 15.39 11.74
N GLU A 463 0.15 16.20 12.46
CA GLU A 463 0.93 17.29 11.83
C GLU A 463 1.92 16.73 10.81
N ALA A 464 2.57 15.59 11.08
CA ALA A 464 3.52 14.98 10.16
C ALA A 464 2.86 14.49 8.85
N ILE A 465 1.65 13.91 8.97
CA ILE A 465 0.81 13.46 7.84
C ILE A 465 0.26 14.65 7.04
N ASP A 466 -0.19 15.69 7.74
CA ASP A 466 -0.79 16.86 7.12
C ASP A 466 0.23 17.73 6.42
N ALA A 467 1.45 17.83 6.95
CA ALA A 467 2.50 18.67 6.40
C ALA A 467 2.72 18.40 4.90
N PRO A 468 3.07 19.44 4.12
CA PRO A 468 3.19 19.32 2.67
C PRO A 468 4.20 18.24 2.29
N ARG A 469 3.95 17.51 1.20
CA ARG A 469 4.80 16.42 0.74
C ARG A 469 5.39 16.69 -0.62
N TRP A 470 6.51 16.00 -0.87
CA TRP A 470 7.08 15.87 -2.19
C TRP A 470 7.22 14.40 -2.52
N LEU A 471 7.36 14.11 -3.81
CA LEU A 471 7.47 12.77 -4.32
C LEU A 471 8.46 12.72 -5.47
N LEU A 472 9.47 11.86 -5.35
CA LEU A 472 10.28 11.41 -6.48
C LEU A 472 9.63 10.17 -7.09
N GLY A 473 9.08 10.27 -8.30
CA GLY A 473 8.35 9.15 -8.91
C GLY A 473 7.81 9.45 -10.31
N ARG A 474 6.97 8.58 -10.86
CA ARG A 474 6.29 8.79 -12.17
C ARG A 474 4.87 9.33 -12.00
N THR A 475 4.36 10.02 -13.02
CA THR A 475 2.93 10.27 -13.23
C THR A 475 2.35 9.34 -14.30
N TRP A 476 1.02 9.34 -14.39
CA TRP A 476 0.29 8.61 -15.43
C TRP A 476 0.70 9.08 -16.84
N GLY A 477 1.58 8.32 -17.49
CA GLY A 477 1.99 8.55 -18.89
C GLY A 477 3.47 8.85 -19.09
N ASP A 478 4.24 9.09 -18.02
CA ASP A 478 5.65 9.47 -18.15
C ASP A 478 6.62 8.29 -18.15
N HIS A 479 7.67 8.40 -18.97
CA HIS A 479 8.73 7.40 -19.07
C HIS A 479 9.88 7.61 -18.06
N VAL A 480 10.00 8.79 -17.45
CA VAL A 480 11.06 9.16 -16.49
C VAL A 480 10.46 9.63 -15.16
N ARG A 481 11.27 9.61 -14.08
CA ARG A 481 10.83 10.17 -12.79
C ARG A 481 10.81 11.71 -12.89
N GLY A 482 10.04 12.31 -11.99
CA GLY A 482 10.04 13.75 -11.74
C GLY A 482 9.91 14.01 -10.24
N LEU A 483 10.26 15.22 -9.83
CA LEU A 483 10.13 15.68 -8.44
C LEU A 483 8.89 16.56 -8.33
N ARG A 484 7.88 16.08 -7.61
CA ARG A 484 6.62 16.80 -7.42
C ARG A 484 6.54 17.32 -6.01
N LEU A 485 6.12 18.57 -5.83
CA LEU A 485 5.88 19.20 -4.54
C LEU A 485 4.41 19.62 -4.46
N GLU A 486 3.77 19.47 -3.31
CA GLU A 486 2.43 20.02 -3.11
C GLU A 486 2.42 21.56 -3.14
N GLY A 487 1.28 22.13 -3.54
CA GLY A 487 1.09 23.58 -3.71
C GLY A 487 1.22 24.43 -2.44
N ARG A 488 1.35 23.77 -1.27
CA ARG A 488 1.53 24.42 0.02
C ARG A 488 2.99 24.78 0.34
N TYR A 489 3.96 24.31 -0.46
CA TYR A 489 5.34 24.78 -0.37
C TYR A 489 5.49 26.20 -0.96
N ASP A 490 6.43 27.00 -0.43
CA ASP A 490 6.83 28.25 -1.10
C ASP A 490 7.40 27.89 -2.48
N PRO A 491 6.87 28.46 -3.59
CA PRO A 491 7.39 28.19 -4.94
C PRO A 491 8.91 28.40 -5.09
N LYS A 492 9.52 29.27 -4.27
CA LYS A 492 10.99 29.46 -4.24
C LYS A 492 11.76 28.19 -3.88
N ILE A 493 11.15 27.25 -3.16
CA ILE A 493 11.77 25.95 -2.85
C ILE A 493 11.97 25.16 -4.15
N ALA A 494 10.97 25.14 -5.05
CA ALA A 494 11.11 24.47 -6.34
C ALA A 494 12.21 25.12 -7.21
N ASP A 495 12.29 26.45 -7.22
CA ASP A 495 13.38 27.16 -7.90
C ASP A 495 14.74 26.79 -7.31
N LYS A 496 14.83 26.72 -5.97
CA LYS A 496 16.07 26.34 -5.30
C LYS A 496 16.48 24.90 -5.62
N LEU A 497 15.54 23.97 -5.69
CA LEU A 497 15.82 22.58 -6.07
C LEU A 497 16.34 22.49 -7.52
N ARG A 498 15.79 23.28 -8.44
CA ARG A 498 16.32 23.38 -9.81
C ARG A 498 17.75 23.91 -9.84
N GLU A 499 18.07 24.92 -9.03
CA GLU A 499 19.45 25.41 -8.87
C GLU A 499 20.41 24.34 -8.31
N LEU A 500 19.91 23.43 -7.47
CA LEU A 500 20.65 22.29 -6.92
C LEU A 500 20.78 21.12 -7.90
N GLY A 501 20.22 21.24 -9.11
CA GLY A 501 20.36 20.27 -10.19
C GLY A 501 19.23 19.24 -10.28
N HIS A 502 18.11 19.45 -9.59
CA HIS A 502 16.89 18.67 -9.81
C HIS A 502 16.26 19.00 -11.16
N GLU A 503 15.83 17.97 -11.89
CA GLU A 503 15.11 18.10 -13.16
C GLU A 503 13.61 17.80 -12.95
N ASN A 504 12.75 18.21 -13.89
CA ASN A 504 11.30 17.92 -13.86
C ASN A 504 10.61 18.24 -12.53
N VAL A 505 10.93 19.42 -11.96
CA VAL A 505 10.34 19.88 -10.70
C VAL A 505 8.97 20.52 -10.96
N GLU A 506 7.92 19.94 -10.41
CA GLU A 506 6.52 20.35 -10.60
C GLU A 506 5.83 20.68 -9.28
N ILE A 507 4.95 21.69 -9.29
CA ILE A 507 4.06 22.02 -8.18
C ILE A 507 2.65 21.49 -8.47
N LEU A 508 2.08 20.72 -7.55
CA LEU A 508 0.73 20.15 -7.63
C LEU A 508 -0.29 20.97 -6.83
N GLU A 509 -1.54 20.50 -6.73
CA GLU A 509 -2.50 21.04 -5.77
C GLU A 509 -2.04 20.88 -4.29
N ASN A 510 -2.74 21.59 -3.39
CA ASN A 510 -2.38 21.69 -1.97
C ASN A 510 -2.38 20.35 -1.24
N PHE A 511 -3.40 19.51 -1.49
CA PHE A 511 -3.56 18.18 -0.92
C PHE A 511 -3.73 17.20 -2.08
N SER A 512 -2.61 16.86 -2.72
CA SER A 512 -2.64 16.04 -3.92
C SER A 512 -2.74 14.57 -3.58
N ASP A 513 -3.75 13.91 -4.14
CA ASP A 513 -3.97 12.46 -4.04
C ASP A 513 -2.74 11.64 -4.50
N LEU A 514 -1.95 12.21 -5.42
CA LEU A 514 -0.71 11.63 -5.93
C LEU A 514 0.38 11.49 -4.86
N MET A 515 0.28 12.22 -3.74
CA MET A 515 1.24 12.11 -2.64
C MET A 515 1.01 10.86 -1.79
N GLY A 516 -0.07 10.11 -2.03
CA GLY A 516 -0.41 8.90 -1.30
C GLY A 516 -1.12 9.16 0.03
N HIS A 517 -1.70 8.11 0.61
CA HIS A 517 -2.54 8.18 1.81
C HIS A 517 -1.86 7.51 3.00
N ALA A 518 -1.26 8.30 3.87
CA ALA A 518 -0.55 7.83 5.04
C ALA A 518 -1.46 7.65 6.26
N GLN A 519 -1.23 6.56 6.99
CA GLN A 519 -1.86 6.30 8.29
C GLN A 519 -0.76 5.98 9.29
N ALA A 520 -0.93 6.41 10.54
CA ALA A 520 0.01 6.06 11.59
C ALA A 520 -0.63 6.07 12.98
N ILE A 521 -0.05 5.28 13.88
CA ILE A 521 -0.34 5.30 15.31
C ILE A 521 0.99 5.35 16.05
N ARG A 522 1.19 6.41 16.85
CA ARG A 522 2.26 6.49 17.84
C ARG A 522 1.75 6.01 19.19
N ILE A 523 2.58 5.22 19.88
CA ILE A 523 2.22 4.50 21.09
C ILE A 523 3.03 5.11 22.23
N TRP A 524 2.34 5.77 23.14
CA TRP A 524 2.91 6.28 24.38
C TRP A 524 2.56 5.34 25.55
N PRO A 525 3.27 5.43 26.69
CA PRO A 525 2.98 4.57 27.85
C PRO A 525 1.52 4.67 28.36
N GLU A 526 0.90 5.84 28.24
CA GLU A 526 -0.42 6.13 28.85
C GLU A 526 -1.52 6.43 27.81
N HIS A 527 -1.17 6.59 26.54
CA HIS A 527 -2.12 6.93 25.49
C HIS A 527 -1.60 6.55 24.10
N LEU A 528 -2.49 6.55 23.13
CA LEU A 528 -2.24 6.34 21.71
C LEU A 528 -2.51 7.65 20.98
N GLU A 529 -1.71 7.91 19.96
CA GLU A 529 -1.83 9.07 19.10
C GLU A 529 -1.94 8.59 17.64
N ALA A 530 -3.15 8.62 17.09
CA ALA A 530 -3.45 8.13 15.76
C ALA A 530 -3.72 9.27 14.79
N GLY A 531 -3.28 9.12 13.54
CA GLY A 531 -3.53 10.07 12.47
C GLY A 531 -3.86 9.41 11.15
N ALA A 532 -4.68 10.09 10.35
CA ALA A 532 -5.13 9.63 9.06
C ALA A 532 -5.05 10.73 8.00
N ASP A 533 -4.70 10.33 6.77
CA ASP A 533 -4.43 11.30 5.70
C ASP A 533 -5.66 12.13 5.29
N PRO A 534 -5.57 13.47 5.28
CA PRO A 534 -6.64 14.33 4.78
C PRO A 534 -6.80 14.30 3.26
N ARG A 535 -5.85 13.70 2.52
CA ARG A 535 -5.94 13.52 1.06
C ARG A 535 -6.88 12.39 0.65
N ALA A 536 -7.34 11.60 1.62
CA ALA A 536 -8.32 10.54 1.48
C ALA A 536 -9.54 10.80 2.37
N ASP A 537 -10.55 9.95 2.24
CA ASP A 537 -11.71 9.89 3.15
C ASP A 537 -11.36 9.19 4.49
N GLY A 538 -10.08 9.15 4.85
CA GLY A 538 -9.53 8.39 5.97
C GLY A 538 -9.93 8.92 7.33
N LEU A 539 -9.90 8.06 8.34
CA LEU A 539 -10.23 8.40 9.73
C LEU A 539 -9.30 7.67 10.68
N ALA A 540 -8.82 8.41 11.68
CA ALA A 540 -8.22 7.86 12.88
C ALA A 540 -9.25 7.93 14.02
N ILE A 541 -9.48 6.81 14.71
CA ILE A 541 -10.47 6.66 15.77
C ILE A 541 -9.94 5.70 16.84
N GLY A 542 -10.33 5.90 18.09
CA GLY A 542 -9.97 5.03 19.20
C GLY A 542 -10.72 5.39 20.48
N ASP A 543 -10.53 4.54 21.50
CA ASP A 543 -11.24 4.56 22.79
C ASP A 543 -10.32 4.89 23.98
#